data_AF-A0A1L1UUJ8-F1
#
_entry.id   AF-A0A1L1UUJ8-F1
#
_cell.length_a   1.000
_cell.length_b   1.000
_cell.length_c   1.000
_cell.angle_alpha   90.00
_cell.angle_beta   90.00
_cell.angle_gamma   90.00
#
_symmetry.space_group_name_H-M   'P 1'
#
loop_
_entity.id
_entity.type
_entity.pdbx_description
1 polymer ?
#
loop_
_entity_poly.entity_id
_entity_poly.type
_entity_poly.pdbx_seq_one_letter_code
_entity_poly.pdbx_strand_id
1 'polypeptide(L)'
;MMKLYCAIVGVAGSVFAVEIGEDKTVYDLKNAIKTQNKIKLKEVDAGDLQLFLTKKKKKGEGMWLTEKDVQKGVNDTSDFNLLGTAGAPLKFVGLLKDDVEFKPTLEDVESMNTPVHVLVAIPQQWTISQKTDAKRLEKEENIPLEMLWQYSEMEITTFPKPDELSSLLQRPLPFQLNLQRFLTMKTIFDPSGPFLVCNELSTMIDGFSYSCDYRPGPMASENTWQRMYDQLLDISYRLCRAHGFDVVSNRNLADTTGTTVRRMRPDFLLHYLGMVLLRGEEKSATTEIDEPVKELTAKMSWWNPMFYGDLPYILGYATSGARLRVVMIDRHLHSDAILEFQSIFQQRAEVIKLFYNLGVFLS
;
A
#
# COMPACT_ATOMS: atom_id res chain seq x y z
N MET A 1 -1.29 13.02 -36.26
CA MET A 1 -2.58 12.72 -35.61
C MET A 1 -2.90 11.25 -35.81
N MET A 2 -3.32 10.58 -34.75
CA MET A 2 -3.82 9.21 -34.73
C MET A 2 -5.18 9.18 -34.03
N LYS A 3 -5.99 8.16 -34.32
CA LYS A 3 -7.32 7.99 -33.75
C LYS A 3 -7.31 6.81 -32.79
N LEU A 4 -7.46 7.09 -31.51
CA LEU A 4 -7.55 6.08 -30.46
C LEU A 4 -9.01 5.83 -30.12
N TYR A 5 -9.38 4.58 -30.01
CA TYR A 5 -10.67 4.18 -29.46
C TYR A 5 -10.52 3.86 -27.98
N CYS A 6 -11.29 4.56 -27.16
CA CYS A 6 -11.27 4.47 -25.71
C CYS A 6 -12.61 3.95 -25.21
N ALA A 7 -12.62 3.23 -24.09
CA ALA A 7 -13.85 2.85 -23.38
C ALA A 7 -13.73 3.14 -21.89
N ILE A 8 -14.85 3.43 -21.24
CA ILE A 8 -14.89 3.71 -19.80
C ILE A 8 -15.13 2.39 -19.04
N VAL A 9 -14.28 2.11 -18.06
CA VAL A 9 -14.40 0.94 -17.17
C VAL A 9 -15.75 0.98 -16.44
N GLY A 10 -16.44 -0.15 -16.38
CA GLY A 10 -17.74 -0.27 -15.70
C GLY A 10 -18.92 0.35 -16.46
N VAL A 11 -18.74 0.88 -17.67
CA VAL A 11 -19.82 1.45 -18.48
C VAL A 11 -19.99 0.67 -19.77
N ALA A 12 -21.10 -0.06 -19.87
CA ALA A 12 -21.49 -0.78 -21.08
C ALA A 12 -21.64 0.17 -22.29
N GLY A 13 -21.19 -0.28 -23.46
CA GLY A 13 -21.30 0.47 -24.72
C GLY A 13 -20.64 1.86 -24.70
N SER A 14 -19.57 2.03 -23.94
CA SER A 14 -18.95 3.34 -23.68
C SER A 14 -17.81 3.70 -24.63
N VAL A 15 -17.72 3.08 -25.81
CA VAL A 15 -16.62 3.30 -26.75
C VAL A 15 -16.73 4.68 -27.40
N PHE A 16 -15.64 5.41 -27.46
CA PHE A 16 -15.54 6.70 -28.14
C PHE A 16 -14.14 6.91 -28.73
N ALA A 17 -14.05 7.70 -29.79
CA ALA A 17 -12.78 8.00 -30.45
C ALA A 17 -12.16 9.31 -29.92
N VAL A 18 -10.84 9.33 -29.78
CA VAL A 18 -10.03 10.49 -29.41
C VAL A 18 -8.93 10.67 -30.44
N GLU A 19 -8.79 11.89 -30.96
CA GLU A 19 -7.72 12.23 -31.89
C GLU A 19 -6.56 12.92 -31.17
N ILE A 20 -5.35 12.42 -31.34
CA ILE A 20 -4.16 12.95 -30.64
C ILE A 20 -2.88 12.73 -31.47
N GLY A 21 -1.84 13.53 -31.22
CA GLY A 21 -0.50 13.31 -31.79
C GLY A 21 0.28 12.23 -31.03
N GLU A 22 1.07 11.42 -31.71
CA GLU A 22 1.92 10.38 -31.08
C GLU A 22 3.09 10.96 -30.25
N ASP A 23 3.46 12.22 -30.54
CA ASP A 23 4.45 13.02 -29.83
C ASP A 23 3.92 13.60 -28.50
N LYS A 24 2.61 13.52 -28.29
CA LYS A 24 1.96 14.00 -27.07
C LYS A 24 2.20 13.06 -25.89
N THR A 25 1.88 13.56 -24.71
CA THR A 25 2.07 12.84 -23.45
C THR A 25 0.82 12.10 -22.99
N VAL A 26 0.96 11.21 -22.00
CA VAL A 26 -0.18 10.60 -21.30
C VAL A 26 -1.10 11.66 -20.67
N TYR A 27 -0.54 12.78 -20.17
CA TYR A 27 -1.32 13.89 -19.65
C TYR A 27 -2.19 14.56 -20.72
N ASP A 28 -1.62 14.79 -21.91
CA ASP A 28 -2.37 15.33 -23.04
C ASP A 28 -3.51 14.39 -23.45
N LEU A 29 -3.27 13.07 -23.43
CA LEU A 29 -4.31 12.07 -23.70
C LEU A 29 -5.44 12.12 -22.68
N LYS A 30 -5.12 12.23 -21.38
CA LYS A 30 -6.12 12.41 -20.32
C LYS A 30 -6.99 13.65 -20.56
N ASN A 31 -6.39 14.77 -20.95
CA ASN A 31 -7.12 16.00 -21.28
C ASN A 31 -8.00 15.84 -22.53
N ALA A 32 -7.49 15.17 -23.57
CA ALA A 32 -8.25 14.90 -24.78
C ALA A 32 -9.46 14.00 -24.51
N ILE A 33 -9.30 12.96 -23.68
CA ILE A 33 -10.39 12.08 -23.22
C ILE A 33 -11.46 12.88 -22.46
N LYS A 34 -11.07 13.72 -21.49
CA LYS A 34 -12.01 14.57 -20.75
C LYS A 34 -12.76 15.52 -21.69
N THR A 35 -12.06 16.08 -22.67
CA THR A 35 -12.65 17.00 -23.66
C THR A 35 -13.66 16.30 -24.57
N GLN A 36 -13.43 15.04 -24.92
CA GLN A 36 -14.35 14.26 -25.75
C GLN A 36 -15.55 13.71 -24.97
N ASN A 37 -15.39 13.48 -23.67
CA ASN A 37 -16.43 12.89 -22.82
C ASN A 37 -16.85 13.80 -21.67
N LYS A 38 -17.05 15.09 -21.96
CA LYS A 38 -17.32 16.16 -20.98
C LYS A 38 -18.49 15.88 -20.04
N ILE A 39 -19.54 15.21 -20.53
CA ILE A 39 -20.73 14.92 -19.71
C ILE A 39 -20.40 13.86 -18.65
N LYS A 40 -19.76 12.75 -19.04
CA LYS A 40 -19.41 11.67 -18.10
C LYS A 40 -18.21 12.00 -17.21
N LEU A 41 -17.35 12.93 -17.65
CA LEU A 41 -16.14 13.35 -16.95
C LEU A 41 -16.23 14.78 -16.39
N LYS A 42 -17.46 15.30 -16.20
CA LYS A 42 -17.70 16.69 -15.80
C LYS A 42 -17.04 17.03 -14.46
N GLU A 43 -17.11 16.11 -13.50
CA GLU A 43 -16.67 16.31 -12.11
C GLU A 43 -15.32 15.64 -11.80
N VAL A 44 -14.63 15.13 -12.82
CA VAL A 44 -13.40 14.35 -12.65
C VAL A 44 -12.24 15.13 -13.27
N ASP A 45 -11.19 15.39 -12.50
CA ASP A 45 -10.00 16.01 -13.07
C ASP A 45 -9.27 15.06 -14.00
N ALA A 46 -8.78 15.61 -15.12
CA ALA A 46 -8.10 14.79 -16.13
C ALA A 46 -6.89 14.07 -15.52
N GLY A 47 -6.18 14.73 -14.58
CA GLY A 47 -5.07 14.15 -13.82
C GLY A 47 -5.44 12.85 -13.10
N ASP A 48 -6.68 12.73 -12.63
CA ASP A 48 -7.16 11.62 -11.81
C ASP A 48 -7.58 10.40 -12.62
N LEU A 49 -7.68 10.53 -13.95
CA LEU A 49 -7.98 9.39 -14.82
C LEU A 49 -6.84 8.38 -14.79
N GLN A 50 -7.17 7.10 -14.71
CA GLN A 50 -6.19 6.02 -14.96
C GLN A 50 -6.46 5.42 -16.34
N LEU A 51 -5.40 5.25 -17.12
CA LEU A 51 -5.46 4.77 -18.50
C LEU A 51 -4.75 3.43 -18.59
N PHE A 52 -5.40 2.43 -19.17
CA PHE A 52 -4.85 1.09 -19.33
C PHE A 52 -4.76 0.70 -20.80
N LEU A 53 -3.60 0.17 -21.20
CA LEU A 53 -3.35 -0.36 -22.52
C LEU A 53 -4.00 -1.75 -22.66
N THR A 54 -4.91 -1.90 -23.60
CA THR A 54 -5.73 -3.11 -23.77
C THR A 54 -5.04 -4.23 -24.55
N LYS A 55 -3.86 -3.97 -25.14
CA LYS A 55 -3.07 -4.97 -25.86
C LYS A 55 -2.60 -6.07 -24.90
N LYS A 56 -3.16 -7.28 -25.02
CA LYS A 56 -2.84 -8.42 -24.13
C LYS A 56 -1.40 -8.93 -24.35
N LYS A 57 -0.74 -9.36 -23.27
CA LYS A 57 0.66 -9.81 -23.29
C LYS A 57 0.90 -11.33 -23.52
N LYS A 58 -0.09 -12.25 -23.41
CA LYS A 58 0.11 -13.71 -23.72
C LYS A 58 -1.14 -14.50 -24.21
N LYS A 59 -0.83 -15.50 -25.07
CA LYS A 59 -1.62 -16.47 -25.89
C LYS A 59 -2.56 -15.84 -26.94
N GLY A 60 -1.99 -15.63 -28.13
CA GLY A 60 -2.60 -14.96 -29.29
C GLY A 60 -2.08 -13.54 -29.38
N GLU A 61 -0.93 -13.35 -30.02
CA GLU A 61 -0.12 -12.12 -29.99
C GLU A 61 -0.94 -10.83 -30.24
N GLY A 62 -0.74 -9.82 -29.39
CA GLY A 62 -1.01 -8.42 -29.73
C GLY A 62 -2.46 -8.00 -29.96
N MET A 63 -3.45 -8.84 -29.65
CA MET A 63 -4.85 -8.51 -29.93
C MET A 63 -5.38 -7.47 -28.93
N TRP A 64 -5.87 -6.35 -29.47
CA TRP A 64 -6.62 -5.35 -28.74
C TRP A 64 -7.94 -5.94 -28.25
N LEU A 65 -8.52 -5.36 -27.19
CA LEU A 65 -9.94 -5.57 -26.93
C LEU A 65 -10.75 -5.04 -28.11
N THR A 66 -11.93 -5.60 -28.33
CA THR A 66 -12.88 -5.14 -29.36
C THR A 66 -14.07 -4.42 -28.74
N GLU A 67 -14.85 -3.70 -29.55
CA GLU A 67 -16.13 -3.12 -29.12
C GLU A 67 -17.06 -4.19 -28.54
N LYS A 68 -17.06 -5.40 -29.11
CA LYS A 68 -17.79 -6.56 -28.60
C LYS A 68 -17.38 -6.93 -27.18
N ASP A 69 -16.08 -6.94 -26.88
CA ASP A 69 -15.55 -7.30 -25.56
C ASP A 69 -15.96 -6.28 -24.49
N VAL A 70 -16.05 -5.01 -24.85
CA VAL A 70 -16.42 -3.93 -23.92
C VAL A 70 -17.92 -3.62 -23.92
N GLN A 71 -18.70 -4.21 -24.83
CA GLN A 71 -20.13 -3.94 -24.99
C GLN A 71 -20.90 -4.18 -23.69
N LYS A 72 -20.56 -5.24 -22.95
CA LYS A 72 -21.16 -5.58 -21.65
C LYS A 72 -20.53 -4.82 -20.47
N GLY A 73 -19.54 -3.98 -20.72
CA GLY A 73 -18.73 -3.30 -19.71
C GLY A 73 -17.52 -4.14 -19.28
N VAL A 74 -16.39 -3.48 -19.10
CA VAL A 74 -15.18 -4.09 -18.52
C VAL A 74 -15.08 -3.64 -17.07
N ASN A 75 -15.18 -4.57 -16.12
CA ASN A 75 -15.17 -4.26 -14.69
C ASN A 75 -13.80 -4.50 -14.04
N ASP A 76 -12.92 -5.24 -14.69
CA ASP A 76 -11.57 -5.54 -14.21
C ASP A 76 -10.52 -5.08 -15.23
N THR A 77 -9.46 -4.46 -14.72
CA THR A 77 -8.31 -4.00 -15.50
C THR A 77 -7.01 -4.72 -15.17
N SER A 78 -7.06 -5.78 -14.36
CA SER A 78 -5.91 -6.58 -13.91
C SER A 78 -5.02 -7.10 -15.05
N ASP A 79 -5.63 -7.50 -16.16
CA ASP A 79 -4.94 -8.03 -17.35
C ASP A 79 -4.28 -6.95 -18.24
N PHE A 80 -4.45 -5.66 -17.92
CA PHE A 80 -4.02 -4.55 -18.75
C PHE A 80 -2.92 -3.73 -18.09
N ASN A 81 -2.00 -3.22 -18.90
CA ASN A 81 -0.88 -2.42 -18.38
C ASN A 81 -1.35 -0.98 -18.17
N LEU A 82 -1.11 -0.43 -16.97
CA LEU A 82 -1.29 1.00 -16.73
C LEU A 82 -0.34 1.79 -17.64
N LEU A 83 -0.85 2.83 -18.31
CA LEU A 83 -0.01 3.76 -19.06
C LEU A 83 0.92 4.51 -18.10
N GLY A 84 2.12 4.83 -18.59
CA GLY A 84 3.20 5.44 -17.79
C GLY A 84 2.85 6.79 -17.15
N THR A 85 3.85 7.41 -16.52
CA THR A 85 3.68 8.70 -15.83
C THR A 85 3.12 9.78 -16.76
N ALA A 86 2.53 10.82 -16.18
CA ALA A 86 1.83 11.88 -16.92
C ALA A 86 2.68 12.51 -18.06
N GLY A 87 4.00 12.64 -17.86
CA GLY A 87 4.92 13.19 -18.87
C GLY A 87 5.41 12.19 -19.91
N ALA A 88 5.04 10.91 -19.83
CA ALA A 88 5.49 9.89 -20.77
C ALA A 88 4.90 10.14 -22.17
N PRO A 89 5.74 10.22 -23.22
CA PRO A 89 5.26 10.27 -24.60
C PRO A 89 4.47 9.00 -24.99
N LEU A 90 3.38 9.16 -25.76
CA LEU A 90 2.48 8.06 -26.14
C LEU A 90 3.21 6.94 -26.91
N LYS A 91 4.15 7.30 -27.78
CA LYS A 91 5.01 6.35 -28.49
C LYS A 91 5.83 5.40 -27.60
N PHE A 92 6.11 5.79 -26.35
CA PHE A 92 6.89 4.97 -25.41
C PHE A 92 6.02 4.11 -24.49
N VAL A 93 4.70 4.26 -24.56
CA VAL A 93 3.73 3.50 -23.74
C VAL A 93 2.85 2.58 -24.58
N GLY A 94 3.32 2.19 -25.77
CA GLY A 94 2.64 1.23 -26.64
C GLY A 94 1.50 1.81 -27.48
N LEU A 95 1.44 3.14 -27.64
CA LEU A 95 0.48 3.84 -28.48
C LEU A 95 1.22 4.50 -29.66
N LEU A 96 1.72 3.67 -30.58
CA LEU A 96 2.36 4.09 -31.83
C LEU A 96 1.30 4.21 -32.93
N LYS A 97 1.41 5.22 -33.80
CA LYS A 97 0.42 5.46 -34.86
C LYS A 97 0.20 4.23 -35.75
N ASP A 98 1.28 3.58 -36.18
CA ASP A 98 1.21 2.42 -37.07
C ASP A 98 0.60 1.18 -36.38
N ASP A 99 0.68 1.09 -35.04
CA ASP A 99 0.14 -0.01 -34.24
C ASP A 99 -1.37 0.14 -33.94
N VAL A 100 -1.87 1.38 -33.93
CA VAL A 100 -3.26 1.72 -33.57
C VAL A 100 -4.12 2.06 -34.80
N GLU A 101 -3.52 2.16 -35.98
CA GLU A 101 -4.25 2.42 -37.20
C GLU A 101 -5.13 1.21 -37.56
N PHE A 102 -6.44 1.43 -37.56
CA PHE A 102 -7.43 0.43 -37.92
C PHE A 102 -8.36 0.97 -39.01
N LYS A 103 -8.47 0.23 -40.11
CA LYS A 103 -9.37 0.56 -41.23
C LYS A 103 -10.55 -0.41 -41.20
N PRO A 104 -11.71 0.00 -40.66
CA PRO A 104 -12.84 -0.90 -40.48
C PRO A 104 -13.40 -1.38 -41.82
N THR A 105 -13.67 -2.68 -41.94
CA THR A 105 -14.50 -3.24 -43.01
C THR A 105 -15.98 -3.29 -42.57
N LEU A 106 -16.90 -3.55 -43.50
CA LEU A 106 -18.32 -3.74 -43.16
C LEU A 106 -18.51 -4.90 -42.17
N GLU A 107 -17.75 -5.99 -42.34
CA GLU A 107 -17.79 -7.15 -41.45
C GLU A 107 -17.32 -6.81 -40.03
N ASP A 108 -16.27 -6.00 -39.88
CA ASP A 108 -15.78 -5.57 -38.56
C ASP A 108 -16.82 -4.73 -37.80
N VAL A 109 -17.56 -3.89 -38.52
CA VAL A 109 -18.63 -3.08 -37.95
C VAL A 109 -19.82 -3.95 -37.54
N GLU A 110 -20.25 -4.88 -38.41
CA GLU A 110 -21.37 -5.79 -38.12
C GLU A 110 -21.06 -6.74 -36.95
N SER A 111 -19.80 -7.18 -36.81
CA SER A 111 -19.34 -8.08 -35.75
C SER A 111 -18.84 -7.37 -34.49
N MET A 112 -18.78 -6.03 -34.49
CA MET A 112 -18.23 -5.19 -33.42
C MET A 112 -16.76 -5.50 -33.08
N ASN A 113 -15.95 -5.80 -34.09
CA ASN A 113 -14.53 -6.15 -33.96
C ASN A 113 -13.59 -4.93 -33.96
N THR A 114 -14.14 -3.70 -34.01
CA THR A 114 -13.31 -2.49 -33.92
C THR A 114 -12.48 -2.50 -32.63
N PRO A 115 -11.15 -2.27 -32.71
CA PRO A 115 -10.28 -2.34 -31.55
C PRO A 115 -10.49 -1.16 -30.60
N VAL A 116 -10.53 -1.47 -29.31
CA VAL A 116 -10.46 -0.53 -28.19
C VAL A 116 -9.02 -0.56 -27.69
N HIS A 117 -8.35 0.59 -27.73
CA HIS A 117 -6.92 0.75 -27.45
C HIS A 117 -6.64 1.09 -25.98
N VAL A 118 -7.55 1.84 -25.36
CA VAL A 118 -7.38 2.38 -24.01
C VAL A 118 -8.64 2.18 -23.18
N LEU A 119 -8.50 1.60 -22.00
CA LEU A 119 -9.54 1.66 -20.97
C LEU A 119 -9.30 2.86 -20.05
N VAL A 120 -10.37 3.60 -19.77
CA VAL A 120 -10.39 4.80 -18.95
C VAL A 120 -11.09 4.47 -17.65
N ALA A 121 -10.34 4.38 -16.56
CA ALA A 121 -10.91 4.18 -15.24
C ALA A 121 -11.10 5.53 -14.53
N ILE A 122 -12.31 5.71 -14.00
CA ILE A 122 -12.74 6.92 -13.30
C ILE A 122 -12.74 6.65 -11.79
N PRO A 123 -12.12 7.51 -10.97
CA PRO A 123 -12.11 7.40 -9.50
C PRO A 123 -13.49 7.12 -8.88
N GLN A 124 -14.54 7.82 -9.33
CA GLN A 124 -15.92 7.65 -8.84
C GLN A 124 -16.61 6.35 -9.28
N GLN A 125 -16.14 5.66 -10.33
CA GLN A 125 -16.78 4.43 -10.82
C GLN A 125 -16.29 3.18 -10.10
N TRP A 126 -15.12 3.23 -9.46
CA TRP A 126 -14.79 2.27 -8.42
C TRP A 126 -15.83 2.29 -7.29
N THR A 127 -16.37 3.47 -6.96
CA THR A 127 -17.47 3.63 -6.01
C THR A 127 -18.79 3.01 -6.53
N ILE A 128 -18.97 2.83 -7.84
CA ILE A 128 -20.17 2.20 -8.43
C ILE A 128 -20.03 0.68 -8.52
N SER A 129 -18.85 0.15 -8.88
CA SER A 129 -18.55 -1.29 -8.69
C SER A 129 -18.76 -1.67 -7.22
N GLN A 130 -18.23 -0.82 -6.33
CA GLN A 130 -18.50 -0.88 -4.90
C GLN A 130 -19.95 -0.60 -4.52
N LYS A 131 -20.84 -0.01 -5.33
CA LYS A 131 -22.28 0.14 -5.01
C LYS A 131 -23.08 -1.11 -5.33
N THR A 132 -22.70 -1.84 -6.39
CA THR A 132 -23.18 -3.20 -6.62
C THR A 132 -22.69 -4.15 -5.54
N ASP A 133 -21.45 -3.97 -5.08
CA ASP A 133 -20.95 -4.63 -3.87
C ASP A 133 -21.55 -4.03 -2.59
N ALA A 134 -21.94 -2.75 -2.56
CA ALA A 134 -22.49 -2.08 -1.37
C ALA A 134 -23.94 -2.47 -1.11
N LYS A 135 -24.72 -2.75 -2.15
CA LYS A 135 -26.02 -3.42 -1.98
C LYS A 135 -25.87 -4.85 -1.43
N ARG A 136 -24.68 -5.45 -1.54
CA ARG A 136 -24.28 -6.68 -0.83
C ARG A 136 -23.78 -6.35 0.60
N LEU A 137 -23.02 -5.27 0.78
CA LEU A 137 -22.42 -4.81 2.05
C LEU A 137 -23.39 -4.16 3.02
N GLU A 138 -24.55 -3.65 2.59
CA GLU A 138 -25.60 -3.16 3.51
C GLU A 138 -26.17 -4.28 4.41
N LYS A 139 -25.73 -5.54 4.20
CA LYS A 139 -25.96 -6.69 5.09
C LYS A 139 -24.74 -7.17 5.86
N GLU A 140 -23.54 -6.65 5.61
CA GLU A 140 -22.33 -7.12 6.28
C GLU A 140 -22.08 -6.29 7.54
N GLU A 141 -22.19 -6.97 8.68
CA GLU A 141 -22.00 -6.39 10.00
C GLU A 141 -20.53 -5.98 10.18
N ASN A 142 -20.30 -4.80 10.74
CA ASN A 142 -18.94 -4.35 11.06
C ASN A 142 -18.35 -5.27 12.13
N ILE A 143 -17.31 -6.03 11.76
CA ILE A 143 -16.63 -6.93 12.68
C ILE A 143 -15.64 -6.15 13.57
N PRO A 144 -15.53 -6.51 14.87
CA PRO A 144 -14.53 -5.92 15.74
C PRO A 144 -13.12 -6.36 15.34
N LEU A 145 -12.11 -5.57 15.74
CA LEU A 145 -10.71 -5.80 15.37
C LEU A 145 -10.20 -7.20 15.78
N GLU A 146 -10.67 -7.71 16.93
CA GLU A 146 -10.33 -9.04 17.46
C GLU A 146 -10.69 -10.20 16.51
N MET A 147 -11.76 -10.05 15.72
CA MET A 147 -12.24 -11.09 14.82
C MET A 147 -11.32 -11.28 13.60
N LEU A 148 -10.43 -10.31 13.31
CA LEU A 148 -9.44 -10.44 12.25
C LEU A 148 -8.41 -11.54 12.53
N TRP A 149 -8.26 -11.94 13.80
CA TRP A 149 -7.33 -12.99 14.19
C TRP A 149 -7.66 -14.35 13.56
N GLN A 150 -8.95 -14.64 13.38
CA GLN A 150 -9.44 -15.87 12.74
C GLN A 150 -8.92 -16.05 11.31
N TYR A 151 -8.54 -14.95 10.66
CA TYR A 151 -7.96 -14.96 9.32
C TYR A 151 -6.44 -14.87 9.34
N SER A 152 -5.87 -14.37 10.43
CA SER A 152 -4.49 -13.88 10.50
C SER A 152 -3.56 -14.77 11.29
N GLU A 153 -4.01 -15.92 11.79
CA GLU A 153 -3.15 -16.84 12.54
C GLU A 153 -1.81 -17.10 11.83
N MET A 154 -0.75 -17.15 12.63
CA MET A 154 0.59 -17.52 12.19
C MET A 154 0.96 -18.80 12.92
N GLU A 155 1.17 -19.90 12.18
CA GLU A 155 1.63 -21.16 12.76
C GLU A 155 3.12 -21.09 13.12
N ILE A 156 3.45 -20.39 14.20
CA ILE A 156 4.83 -20.22 14.69
C ILE A 156 5.07 -21.24 15.80
N THR A 157 5.68 -22.37 15.43
CA THR A 157 6.09 -23.40 16.41
C THR A 157 7.52 -23.19 16.93
N THR A 158 8.33 -22.45 16.17
CA THR A 158 9.70 -22.05 16.53
C THR A 158 9.95 -20.62 16.04
N PHE A 159 10.79 -19.87 16.74
CA PHE A 159 11.16 -18.52 16.33
C PHE A 159 11.81 -18.52 14.93
N PRO A 160 11.27 -17.72 13.98
CA PRO A 160 11.74 -17.74 12.60
C PRO A 160 13.15 -17.15 12.46
N LYS A 161 13.87 -17.63 11.44
CA LYS A 161 15.14 -17.01 11.00
C LYS A 161 14.89 -15.66 10.32
N PRO A 162 15.93 -14.81 10.14
CA PRO A 162 15.79 -13.50 9.51
C PRO A 162 14.99 -13.49 8.18
N ASP A 163 15.30 -14.38 7.24
CA ASP A 163 14.63 -14.43 5.94
C ASP A 163 13.17 -14.91 6.02
N GLU A 164 12.90 -15.87 6.92
CA GLU A 164 11.55 -16.39 7.18
C GLU A 164 10.69 -15.30 7.82
N LEU A 165 11.24 -14.57 8.79
CA LEU A 165 10.56 -13.47 9.46
C LEU A 165 10.30 -12.30 8.52
N SER A 166 11.26 -11.95 7.67
CA SER A 166 11.09 -10.93 6.63
C SER A 166 9.91 -11.26 5.71
N SER A 167 9.83 -12.51 5.26
CA SER A 167 8.73 -13.02 4.42
C SER A 167 7.39 -13.02 5.16
N LEU A 168 7.38 -13.45 6.43
CA LEU A 168 6.20 -13.46 7.30
C LEU A 168 5.64 -12.05 7.50
N LEU A 169 6.50 -11.07 7.80
CA LEU A 169 6.09 -9.69 8.04
C LEU A 169 5.62 -8.98 6.76
N GLN A 170 6.06 -9.44 5.58
CA GLN A 170 5.68 -8.89 4.29
C GLN A 170 4.52 -9.62 3.59
N ARG A 171 3.94 -10.65 4.20
CA ARG A 171 2.80 -11.37 3.63
C ARG A 171 1.60 -10.43 3.44
N PRO A 172 0.82 -10.58 2.35
CA PRO A 172 -0.44 -9.86 2.20
C PRO A 172 -1.39 -10.17 3.36
N LEU A 173 -2.21 -9.21 3.74
CA LEU A 173 -3.29 -9.40 4.70
C LEU A 173 -4.29 -10.42 4.11
N PRO A 174 -4.72 -11.44 4.86
CA PRO A 174 -5.46 -12.60 4.34
C PRO A 174 -6.93 -12.32 3.98
N PHE A 175 -7.33 -11.05 4.00
CA PHE A 175 -8.67 -10.56 3.73
C PHE A 175 -8.58 -9.22 2.99
N GLN A 176 -9.70 -8.75 2.48
CA GLN A 176 -9.83 -7.46 1.81
C GLN A 176 -10.69 -6.52 2.67
N LEU A 177 -10.35 -5.24 2.67
CA LEU A 177 -11.13 -4.21 3.35
C LEU A 177 -11.64 -3.16 2.37
N ASN A 178 -12.73 -2.49 2.74
CA ASN A 178 -13.07 -1.21 2.12
C ASN A 178 -12.13 -0.13 2.64
N LEU A 179 -11.24 0.37 1.79
CA LEU A 179 -10.42 1.54 2.06
C LEU A 179 -10.93 2.73 1.24
N GLN A 180 -10.92 3.92 1.82
CA GLN A 180 -11.30 5.14 1.12
C GLN A 180 -10.34 5.47 -0.02
N ARG A 181 -9.08 5.01 0.07
CA ARG A 181 -8.03 5.28 -0.93
C ARG A 181 -7.60 4.02 -1.68
N PHE A 182 -8.05 3.94 -2.93
CA PHE A 182 -7.88 2.79 -3.84
C PHE A 182 -6.43 2.46 -4.22
N LEU A 183 -5.50 3.41 -4.09
CA LEU A 183 -4.10 3.27 -4.56
C LEU A 183 -3.28 2.22 -3.79
N THR A 184 -3.76 1.78 -2.63
CA THR A 184 -3.04 0.89 -1.71
C THR A 184 -3.60 -0.54 -1.69
N MET A 185 -4.72 -0.83 -2.36
CA MET A 185 -5.46 -2.08 -2.10
C MET A 185 -4.86 -3.34 -2.73
N LYS A 186 -4.26 -3.25 -3.94
CA LYS A 186 -3.84 -4.45 -4.69
C LYS A 186 -2.58 -5.15 -4.15
N THR A 187 -1.82 -4.50 -3.27
CA THR A 187 -0.55 -5.04 -2.74
C THR A 187 -0.55 -5.24 -1.23
N ILE A 188 -1.55 -4.70 -0.52
CA ILE A 188 -1.73 -4.94 0.92
C ILE A 188 -2.43 -6.27 1.16
N PHE A 189 -3.50 -6.53 0.41
CA PHE A 189 -4.44 -7.63 0.67
C PHE A 189 -4.19 -8.82 -0.26
N ASP A 190 -4.51 -10.02 0.23
CA ASP A 190 -4.65 -11.21 -0.58
C ASP A 190 -5.91 -11.07 -1.44
N PRO A 191 -5.80 -11.06 -2.78
CA PRO A 191 -6.95 -10.91 -3.67
C PRO A 191 -7.93 -12.09 -3.60
N SER A 192 -7.51 -13.23 -3.04
CA SER A 192 -8.35 -14.40 -2.81
C SER A 192 -9.03 -14.39 -1.44
N GLY A 193 -8.63 -13.48 -0.54
CA GLY A 193 -9.19 -13.35 0.80
C GLY A 193 -10.62 -12.81 0.81
N PRO A 194 -11.41 -13.13 1.87
CA PRO A 194 -12.78 -12.63 1.99
C PRO A 194 -12.79 -11.11 2.15
N PHE A 195 -13.87 -10.48 1.68
CA PHE A 195 -14.11 -9.08 1.97
C PHE A 195 -14.68 -8.94 3.38
N LEU A 196 -14.10 -8.04 4.18
CA LEU A 196 -14.51 -7.79 5.56
C LEU A 196 -14.77 -6.30 5.77
N VAL A 197 -15.76 -5.99 6.61
CA VAL A 197 -16.02 -4.63 7.10
C VAL A 197 -15.42 -4.50 8.50
N CYS A 198 -14.19 -3.97 8.59
CA CYS A 198 -13.55 -3.65 9.86
C CYS A 198 -13.20 -2.15 9.90
N ASN A 199 -14.13 -1.34 10.42
CA ASN A 199 -13.99 0.12 10.42
C ASN A 199 -12.76 0.60 11.18
N GLU A 200 -12.36 -0.07 12.27
CA GLU A 200 -11.20 0.33 13.06
C GLU A 200 -9.90 0.20 12.26
N LEU A 201 -9.66 -0.97 11.64
CA LEU A 201 -8.46 -1.19 10.82
C LEU A 201 -8.49 -0.33 9.55
N SER A 202 -9.64 -0.22 8.87
CA SER A 202 -9.78 0.67 7.72
C SER A 202 -9.43 2.11 8.08
N THR A 203 -9.90 2.61 9.24
CA THR A 203 -9.62 3.98 9.69
C THR A 203 -8.15 4.20 9.99
N MET A 204 -7.45 3.24 10.60
CA MET A 204 -6.00 3.35 10.84
C MET A 204 -5.23 3.41 9.51
N ILE A 205 -5.55 2.52 8.56
CA ILE A 205 -4.87 2.46 7.26
C ILE A 205 -5.15 3.72 6.43
N ASP A 206 -6.41 4.17 6.37
CA ASP A 206 -6.80 5.38 5.65
C ASP A 206 -6.19 6.63 6.31
N GLY A 207 -6.14 6.67 7.64
CA GLY A 207 -5.52 7.76 8.40
C GLY A 207 -4.03 7.92 8.11
N PHE A 208 -3.27 6.82 8.11
CA PHE A 208 -1.87 6.84 7.69
C PHE A 208 -1.72 7.22 6.21
N SER A 209 -2.58 6.66 5.35
CA SER A 209 -2.59 6.96 3.92
C SER A 209 -2.86 8.44 3.64
N TYR A 210 -3.72 9.07 4.43
CA TYR A 210 -4.00 10.50 4.39
C TYR A 210 -2.77 11.33 4.80
N SER A 211 -2.14 11.01 5.95
CA SER A 211 -0.92 11.69 6.40
C SER A 211 0.21 11.62 5.38
N CYS A 212 0.33 10.51 4.63
CA CYS A 212 1.36 10.32 3.62
C CYS A 212 1.28 11.31 2.44
N ASP A 213 0.15 11.98 2.25
CA ASP A 213 0.02 13.02 1.22
C ASP A 213 0.49 14.38 1.71
N TYR A 214 0.53 14.58 3.02
CA TYR A 214 1.07 15.77 3.68
C TYR A 214 2.46 15.46 4.24
N ARG A 215 3.40 15.18 3.32
CA ARG A 215 4.76 14.75 3.67
C ARG A 215 5.47 15.77 4.56
N PRO A 216 6.12 15.35 5.65
CA PRO A 216 7.02 16.23 6.40
C PRO A 216 8.12 16.76 5.48
N GLY A 217 8.45 18.04 5.65
CA GLY A 217 9.56 18.67 4.93
C GLY A 217 10.92 18.07 5.29
N PRO A 218 11.97 18.32 4.49
CA PRO A 218 13.30 17.75 4.72
C PRO A 218 13.94 18.17 6.05
N MET A 219 13.52 19.33 6.61
CA MET A 219 13.97 19.83 7.92
C MET A 219 12.94 19.60 9.03
N ALA A 220 11.97 18.71 8.81
CA ALA A 220 10.98 18.39 9.83
C ALA A 220 11.66 17.83 11.09
N SER A 221 11.16 18.27 12.25
CA SER A 221 11.67 17.84 13.54
C SER A 221 11.51 16.33 13.74
N GLU A 222 12.33 15.74 14.61
CA GLU A 222 12.17 14.34 15.03
C GLU A 222 10.74 14.06 15.48
N ASN A 223 10.16 14.88 16.37
CA ASN A 223 8.76 14.79 16.82
C ASN A 223 7.74 14.73 15.68
N THR A 224 8.00 15.39 14.55
CA THR A 224 7.13 15.32 13.37
C THR A 224 7.17 13.93 12.75
N TRP A 225 8.35 13.32 12.67
CA TRP A 225 8.53 11.95 12.19
C TRP A 225 7.98 10.92 13.18
N GLN A 226 8.17 11.12 14.49
CA GLN A 226 7.63 10.23 15.53
C GLN A 226 6.10 10.08 15.38
N ARG A 227 5.37 11.19 15.14
CA ARG A 227 3.93 11.15 14.88
C ARG A 227 3.53 10.32 13.66
N MET A 228 4.37 10.28 12.62
CA MET A 228 4.12 9.44 11.44
C MET A 228 4.27 7.96 11.79
N TYR A 229 5.31 7.59 12.55
CA TYR A 229 5.52 6.22 12.98
C TYR A 229 4.53 5.78 14.06
N ASP A 230 4.05 6.69 14.90
CA ASP A 230 2.96 6.41 15.87
C ASP A 230 1.72 5.88 15.16
N GLN A 231 1.34 6.42 14.00
CA GLN A 231 0.19 5.92 13.24
C GLN A 231 0.39 4.49 12.73
N LEU A 232 1.62 4.11 12.41
CA LEU A 232 1.97 2.76 11.97
C LEU A 232 2.01 1.78 13.14
N LEU A 233 2.67 2.17 14.24
CA LEU A 233 2.70 1.42 15.49
C LEU A 233 1.30 1.23 16.08
N ASP A 234 0.37 2.17 15.82
CA ASP A 234 -1.04 2.10 16.19
C ASP A 234 -1.71 0.82 15.70
N ILE A 235 -1.40 0.43 14.46
CA ILE A 235 -1.90 -0.82 13.86
C ILE A 235 -1.42 -2.01 14.69
N SER A 236 -0.11 -2.11 14.96
CA SER A 236 0.47 -3.24 15.68
C SER A 236 -0.05 -3.36 17.10
N TYR A 237 -0.01 -2.27 17.87
CA TYR A 237 -0.34 -2.36 19.29
C TYR A 237 -1.84 -2.59 19.52
N ARG A 238 -2.72 -2.03 18.67
CA ARG A 238 -4.17 -2.25 18.79
C ARG A 238 -4.56 -3.68 18.45
N LEU A 239 -3.92 -4.27 17.44
CA LEU A 239 -4.09 -5.70 17.12
C LEU A 239 -3.71 -6.57 18.32
N CYS A 240 -2.56 -6.29 18.96
CA CYS A 240 -2.15 -7.01 20.17
C CYS A 240 -3.22 -6.93 21.26
N ARG A 241 -3.68 -5.71 21.56
CA ARG A 241 -4.69 -5.50 22.62
C ARG A 241 -6.03 -6.14 22.30
N ALA A 242 -6.48 -6.08 21.05
CA ALA A 242 -7.71 -6.73 20.62
C ALA A 242 -7.63 -8.26 20.77
N HIS A 243 -6.44 -8.84 20.64
CA HIS A 243 -6.21 -10.27 20.89
C HIS A 243 -5.96 -10.61 22.38
N GLY A 244 -6.12 -9.65 23.29
CA GLY A 244 -5.93 -9.86 24.74
C GLY A 244 -4.47 -9.74 25.22
N PHE A 245 -3.54 -9.32 24.36
CA PHE A 245 -2.17 -9.02 24.73
C PHE A 245 -2.08 -7.57 25.16
N ASP A 246 -2.17 -7.34 26.48
CA ASP A 246 -2.06 -6.00 27.08
C ASP A 246 -0.63 -5.45 27.01
N VAL A 247 -0.23 -5.08 25.79
CA VAL A 247 1.04 -4.45 25.51
C VAL A 247 1.02 -2.98 25.97
N VAL A 248 2.13 -2.55 26.54
CA VAL A 248 2.33 -1.20 27.03
C VAL A 248 3.48 -0.55 26.25
N SER A 249 3.18 0.58 25.62
CA SER A 249 4.16 1.39 24.91
C SER A 249 4.67 2.53 25.79
N ASN A 250 5.98 2.74 25.83
CA ASN A 250 6.61 3.88 26.49
C ASN A 250 7.40 4.70 25.49
N ARG A 251 7.09 5.99 25.39
CA ARG A 251 7.84 7.02 24.66
C ARG A 251 8.64 7.85 25.66
N ASN A 252 9.94 8.05 25.41
CA ASN A 252 10.77 9.07 26.09
C ASN A 252 10.60 9.18 27.64
N LEU A 253 10.43 8.07 28.36
CA LEU A 253 10.17 8.12 29.80
C LEU A 253 11.49 8.28 30.58
N ALA A 254 11.73 9.49 31.08
CA ALA A 254 12.75 9.74 32.07
C ALA A 254 12.40 8.96 33.36
N ASP A 255 13.38 8.27 33.93
CA ASP A 255 13.22 7.68 35.26
C ASP A 255 13.00 8.80 36.27
N THR A 256 11.93 8.73 37.05
CA THR A 256 11.69 9.69 38.14
C THR A 256 12.52 9.40 39.38
N THR A 257 13.26 8.29 39.41
CA THR A 257 13.96 7.81 40.61
C THR A 257 15.50 7.86 40.55
N GLY A 258 16.10 8.27 39.43
CA GLY A 258 17.56 8.24 39.25
C GLY A 258 18.15 9.49 38.59
N THR A 259 19.14 10.11 39.23
CA THR A 259 19.98 11.23 38.75
C THR A 259 20.93 10.85 37.59
N THR A 260 20.52 10.02 36.64
CA THR A 260 21.41 9.44 35.61
C THR A 260 20.99 9.75 34.16
N VAL A 261 21.91 10.44 33.47
CA VAL A 261 22.15 10.60 32.02
C VAL A 261 20.95 10.47 31.07
N ARG A 262 20.51 11.62 30.54
CA ARG A 262 19.49 11.85 29.48
C ARG A 262 19.64 11.03 28.17
N ARG A 263 20.56 10.06 28.05
CA ARG A 263 20.94 9.39 26.78
C ARG A 263 20.92 7.85 26.81
N MET A 264 20.40 7.23 27.87
CA MET A 264 20.52 5.77 28.07
C MET A 264 19.26 4.95 27.70
N ARG A 265 18.22 5.54 27.09
CA ARG A 265 16.95 4.84 26.80
C ARG A 265 16.49 5.08 25.35
N PRO A 266 15.91 4.06 24.70
CA PRO A 266 15.42 4.18 23.33
C PRO A 266 14.15 5.01 23.25
N ASP A 267 13.89 5.58 22.08
CA ASP A 267 12.77 6.50 21.83
C ASP A 267 11.40 5.80 21.96
N PHE A 268 11.37 4.50 21.71
CA PHE A 268 10.19 3.64 21.87
C PHE A 268 10.53 2.31 22.53
N LEU A 269 9.66 1.88 23.45
CA LEU A 269 9.64 0.52 23.99
C LEU A 269 8.21 -0.01 23.96
N LEU A 270 8.05 -1.23 23.45
CA LEU A 270 6.84 -2.03 23.64
C LEU A 270 7.17 -3.20 24.55
N HIS A 271 6.38 -3.37 25.61
CA HIS A 271 6.55 -4.48 26.53
C HIS A 271 5.22 -5.15 26.89
N TYR A 272 5.29 -6.42 27.24
CA TYR A 272 4.18 -7.25 27.71
C TYR A 272 4.62 -7.95 29.00
N LEU A 273 3.84 -7.81 30.07
CA LEU A 273 4.16 -8.37 31.39
C LEU A 273 5.60 -8.05 31.87
N GLY A 274 6.10 -6.85 31.55
CA GLY A 274 7.46 -6.42 31.89
C GLY A 274 8.57 -6.91 30.94
N MET A 275 8.26 -7.79 29.99
CA MET A 275 9.19 -8.24 28.95
C MET A 275 9.17 -7.31 27.75
N VAL A 276 10.33 -6.83 27.32
CA VAL A 276 10.49 -5.98 26.14
C VAL A 276 10.36 -6.85 24.88
N LEU A 277 9.42 -6.48 24.00
CA LEU A 277 9.17 -7.17 22.74
C LEU A 277 9.73 -6.40 21.53
N LEU A 278 9.67 -5.07 21.57
CA LEU A 278 10.11 -4.18 20.49
C LEU A 278 10.81 -2.95 21.06
N ARG A 279 11.91 -2.54 20.41
CA ARG A 279 12.62 -1.28 20.68
C ARG A 279 12.60 -0.38 19.43
N GLY A 280 12.56 0.93 19.62
CA GLY A 280 12.59 1.89 18.52
C GLY A 280 13.56 3.05 18.76
N GLU A 281 14.26 3.45 17.71
CA GLU A 281 15.10 4.66 17.67
C GLU A 281 14.70 5.48 16.44
N GLU A 282 14.42 6.77 16.64
CA GLU A 282 13.84 7.62 15.61
C GLU A 282 14.64 8.92 15.49
N LYS A 283 15.09 9.23 14.28
CA LYS A 283 15.85 10.45 14.00
C LYS A 283 15.22 11.25 12.87
N SER A 284 15.56 12.52 12.80
CA SER A 284 15.24 13.36 11.64
C SER A 284 15.88 12.83 10.36
N ALA A 285 15.37 13.27 9.22
CA ALA A 285 15.88 12.90 7.88
C ALA A 285 17.35 13.32 7.63
N THR A 286 17.93 14.15 8.50
CA THR A 286 19.32 14.64 8.37
C THR A 286 20.35 13.68 8.97
N THR A 287 19.90 12.64 9.67
CA THR A 287 20.75 11.68 10.37
C THR A 287 20.86 10.41 9.55
N GLU A 288 22.04 9.79 9.42
CA GLU A 288 22.15 8.53 8.68
C GLU A 288 21.50 7.37 9.45
N ILE A 289 20.83 6.46 8.73
CA ILE A 289 20.05 5.36 9.34
C ILE A 289 20.89 4.43 10.22
N ASP A 290 22.20 4.32 9.98
CA ASP A 290 23.10 3.47 10.76
C ASP A 290 23.34 4.02 12.18
N GLU A 291 23.12 5.32 12.40
CA GLU A 291 23.23 5.94 13.73
C GLU A 291 22.13 5.45 14.69
N PRO A 292 20.82 5.57 14.38
CA PRO A 292 19.77 5.02 15.23
C PRO A 292 19.84 3.48 15.34
N VAL A 293 20.32 2.77 14.31
CA VAL A 293 20.53 1.31 14.39
C VAL A 293 21.58 0.95 15.45
N LYS A 294 22.68 1.71 15.54
CA LYS A 294 23.69 1.51 16.58
C LYS A 294 23.16 1.90 17.96
N GLU A 295 22.34 2.94 18.05
CA GLU A 295 21.75 3.39 19.31
C GLU A 295 20.83 2.33 19.95
N LEU A 296 20.13 1.51 19.14
CA LEU A 296 19.23 0.46 19.63
C LEU A 296 19.89 -0.46 20.67
N THR A 297 21.14 -0.86 20.41
CA THR A 297 21.93 -1.77 21.26
C THR A 297 22.91 -1.04 22.17
N ALA A 298 23.42 0.14 21.77
CA ALA A 298 24.31 0.93 22.62
C ALA A 298 23.63 1.40 23.92
N LYS A 299 22.30 1.55 23.90
CA LYS A 299 21.47 1.86 25.08
C LYS A 299 21.04 0.61 25.86
N MET A 300 21.56 -0.57 25.52
CA MET A 300 21.36 -1.81 26.27
C MET A 300 22.64 -2.11 27.07
N SER A 301 22.51 -2.34 28.36
CA SER A 301 23.66 -2.71 29.19
C SER A 301 24.10 -4.16 28.95
N TRP A 302 23.16 -5.11 29.03
CA TRP A 302 23.32 -6.52 28.68
C TRP A 302 21.94 -7.18 28.55
N TRP A 303 21.87 -8.35 27.91
CA TRP A 303 20.65 -9.15 27.87
C TRP A 303 20.34 -9.74 29.24
N ASN A 304 19.21 -9.35 29.82
CA ASN A 304 18.74 -9.85 31.11
C ASN A 304 17.43 -10.65 30.93
N PRO A 305 17.38 -11.95 31.25
CA PRO A 305 16.17 -12.75 31.16
C PRO A 305 14.97 -12.18 31.93
N MET A 306 15.19 -11.35 32.96
CA MET A 306 14.10 -10.65 33.64
C MET A 306 13.38 -9.61 32.76
N PHE A 307 14.08 -9.03 31.77
CA PHE A 307 13.52 -8.02 30.86
C PHE A 307 13.24 -8.56 29.45
N TYR A 308 13.85 -9.67 29.05
CA TYR A 308 13.73 -10.21 27.69
C TYR A 308 13.35 -11.70 27.65
N GLY A 309 13.22 -12.35 28.80
CA GLY A 309 12.94 -13.78 28.91
C GLY A 309 14.00 -14.66 28.25
N ASP A 310 13.57 -15.86 27.86
CA ASP A 310 14.37 -16.82 27.11
C ASP A 310 14.27 -16.63 25.59
N LEU A 311 13.81 -15.46 25.13
CA LEU A 311 13.69 -15.16 23.72
C LEU A 311 15.05 -15.29 23.01
N PRO A 312 15.10 -15.86 21.79
CA PRO A 312 16.34 -15.92 21.02
C PRO A 312 16.76 -14.54 20.51
N TYR A 313 15.79 -13.66 20.27
CA TYR A 313 15.95 -12.28 19.85
C TYR A 313 14.72 -11.45 20.23
N ILE A 314 14.87 -10.13 20.27
CA ILE A 314 13.76 -9.17 20.22
C ILE A 314 13.78 -8.45 18.88
N LEU A 315 12.68 -7.75 18.55
CA LEU A 315 12.66 -6.87 17.39
C LEU A 315 13.12 -5.46 17.73
N GLY A 316 13.71 -4.80 16.76
CA GLY A 316 14.06 -3.39 16.80
C GLY A 316 13.62 -2.68 15.52
N TYR A 317 13.31 -1.40 15.59
CA TYR A 317 13.23 -0.55 14.41
C TYR A 317 14.03 0.72 14.59
N ALA A 318 14.59 1.21 13.48
CA ALA A 318 15.34 2.45 13.42
C ALA A 318 14.80 3.32 12.29
N THR A 319 14.76 4.64 12.48
CA THR A 319 14.26 5.56 11.47
C THR A 319 15.19 6.74 11.23
N SER A 320 15.23 7.18 9.97
CA SER A 320 15.87 8.43 9.54
C SER A 320 14.89 9.14 8.62
N GLY A 321 14.08 10.01 9.21
CA GLY A 321 12.93 10.58 8.54
C GLY A 321 12.02 9.51 7.95
N ALA A 322 11.88 9.49 6.62
CA ALA A 322 11.04 8.51 5.91
C ALA A 322 11.68 7.12 5.76
N ARG A 323 12.98 6.96 6.03
CA ARG A 323 13.67 5.67 5.96
C ARG A 323 13.36 4.86 7.21
N LEU A 324 13.07 3.58 7.03
CA LEU A 324 12.77 2.63 8.10
C LEU A 324 13.63 1.39 7.92
N ARG A 325 14.32 0.96 8.98
CA ARG A 325 14.99 -0.33 9.05
C ARG A 325 14.44 -1.12 10.23
N VAL A 326 14.07 -2.37 9.98
CA VAL A 326 13.69 -3.32 11.02
C VAL A 326 14.84 -4.30 11.21
N VAL A 327 15.16 -4.57 12.47
CA VAL A 327 16.27 -5.44 12.87
C VAL A 327 15.81 -6.50 13.86
N MET A 328 16.54 -7.60 13.91
CA MET A 328 16.54 -8.52 15.04
C MET A 328 17.70 -8.18 15.96
N ILE A 329 17.47 -8.20 17.27
CA ILE A 329 18.51 -7.98 18.28
C ILE A 329 18.66 -9.26 19.09
N ASP A 330 19.81 -9.91 18.98
CA ASP A 330 20.11 -11.15 19.70
C ASP A 330 20.57 -10.90 21.15
N ARG A 331 20.77 -11.98 21.90
CA ARG A 331 21.29 -11.94 23.28
C ARG A 331 22.72 -11.43 23.41
N HIS A 332 23.47 -11.37 22.31
CA HIS A 332 24.82 -10.82 22.23
C HIS A 332 24.81 -9.34 21.82
N LEU A 333 23.63 -8.73 21.70
CA LEU A 333 23.42 -7.35 21.28
C LEU A 333 23.89 -7.06 19.85
N HIS A 334 23.88 -8.09 18.99
CA HIS A 334 24.03 -7.91 17.55
C HIS A 334 22.71 -7.51 16.93
N SER A 335 22.73 -6.52 16.03
CA SER A 335 21.57 -6.06 15.29
C SER A 335 21.68 -6.45 13.81
N ASP A 336 20.83 -7.39 13.40
CA ASP A 336 20.77 -7.88 12.02
C ASP A 336 19.54 -7.33 11.32
N ALA A 337 19.73 -6.68 10.17
CA ALA A 337 18.63 -6.12 9.39
C ALA A 337 17.77 -7.22 8.76
N ILE A 338 16.45 -7.13 8.94
CA ILE A 338 15.48 -8.04 8.31
C ILE A 338 14.69 -7.38 7.19
N LEU A 339 14.42 -6.08 7.30
CA LEU A 339 13.68 -5.29 6.32
C LEU A 339 14.24 -3.87 6.27
N GLU A 340 14.34 -3.31 5.07
CA GLU A 340 14.72 -1.91 4.86
C GLU A 340 13.80 -1.24 3.83
N PHE A 341 13.30 -0.06 4.20
CA PHE A 341 12.47 0.79 3.38
C PHE A 341 13.19 2.12 3.17
N GLN A 342 13.42 2.48 1.92
CA GLN A 342 14.02 3.78 1.59
C GLN A 342 13.02 4.91 1.81
N SER A 343 11.72 4.62 1.71
CA SER A 343 10.68 5.59 2.07
C SER A 343 9.36 4.93 2.40
N ILE A 344 8.84 5.20 3.61
CA ILE A 344 7.48 4.81 4.00
C ILE A 344 6.39 5.41 3.10
N PHE A 345 6.70 6.45 2.31
CA PHE A 345 5.76 7.06 1.37
C PHE A 345 5.73 6.40 0.00
N GLN A 346 6.85 5.79 -0.42
CA GLN A 346 6.96 5.09 -1.70
C GLN A 346 6.57 3.62 -1.55
N GLN A 347 6.82 3.04 -0.37
CA GLN A 347 6.58 1.63 -0.05
C GLN A 347 5.42 1.48 0.95
N ARG A 348 4.33 2.25 0.73
CA ARG A 348 3.21 2.37 1.69
C ARG A 348 2.59 1.01 2.00
N ALA A 349 2.35 0.20 0.97
CA ALA A 349 1.69 -1.08 1.11
C ALA A 349 2.54 -2.07 1.91
N GLU A 350 3.83 -2.14 1.61
CA GLU A 350 4.80 -2.99 2.29
C GLU A 350 4.96 -2.61 3.76
N VAL A 351 4.94 -1.31 4.06
CA VAL A 351 4.99 -0.80 5.42
C VAL A 351 3.69 -1.10 6.18
N ILE A 352 2.52 -0.96 5.55
CA ILE A 352 1.24 -1.34 6.19
C ILE A 352 1.21 -2.84 6.49
N LYS A 353 1.65 -3.70 5.55
CA LYS A 353 1.79 -5.15 5.78
C LYS A 353 2.72 -5.44 6.95
N LEU A 354 3.89 -4.77 7.01
CA LEU A 354 4.82 -4.91 8.11
C LEU A 354 4.14 -4.66 9.45
N PHE A 355 3.50 -3.49 9.63
CA PHE A 355 2.95 -3.14 10.95
C PHE A 355 1.69 -3.94 11.31
N TYR A 356 0.90 -4.37 10.33
CA TYR A 356 -0.18 -5.33 10.57
C TYR A 356 0.37 -6.68 11.06
N ASN A 357 1.26 -7.31 10.26
CA ASN A 357 1.83 -8.61 10.57
C ASN A 357 2.73 -8.57 11.82
N LEU A 358 3.31 -7.42 12.15
CA LEU A 358 4.05 -7.22 13.39
C LEU A 358 3.12 -7.33 14.61
N GLY A 359 1.94 -6.71 14.57
CA GLY A 359 0.94 -6.88 15.64
C GLY A 359 0.53 -8.34 15.80
N VAL A 360 0.42 -9.05 14.66
CA VAL A 360 0.10 -10.47 14.67
C VAL A 360 1.24 -11.33 15.21
N PHE A 361 2.49 -11.02 14.87
CA PHE A 361 3.66 -11.77 15.31
C PHE A 361 3.96 -11.57 16.81
N LEU A 362 3.64 -10.40 17.36
CA LEU A 362 3.93 -10.04 18.75
C LEU A 362 2.93 -10.61 19.76
N SER A 363 1.79 -11.11 19.29
CA SER A 363 0.73 -11.74 20.12
C SER A 363 0.73 -13.24 19.85
#